data_AF-A0A5K0X7M7-F1
#
_entry.id   AF-A0A5K0X7M7-F1
#
_cell.length_a   1.000
_cell.length_b   1.000
_cell.length_c   1.000
_cell.angle_alpha   90.00
_cell.angle_beta   90.00
_cell.angle_gamma   90.00
#
_symmetry.space_group_name_H-M   'P 1'
#
loop_
_entity.id
_entity.type
_entity.pdbx_description
1 polymer ?
#
loop_
_entity_poly.entity_id
_entity_poly.type
_entity_poly.pdbx_seq_one_letter_code
_entity_poly.pdbx_strand_id
1 'polypeptide(L)'
;LDVLGLHEFDSIRKRMSVIVRFPDNSVKVLVKGADNSILSILAKSSDRTGSNGALCSGIRNATQNHLNEYSLQGLRTLVIAAKDITELELDEWQCSYAEASTSLNDRPAKLRQTAALIESNLNLLGATGIEDKLQEGVPETIESLRQAGIRVWVLTGDKQETAISIGLSCKLLTHDMQQIIINGTSEEECKNLLADAKTKYRIKTAGWAKDVNRNRSIHGDHLVTHDGSVSSSIGIVENEFQSSRFSKSIKDLPEEQSRRVAATKRSSLALIIDGTSLVHILAKDLENE
;
A
#
# COMPACT_ATOMS: atom_id res chain seq x y z
N LEU A 1 -16.42 33.42 4.12
CA LEU A 1 -15.47 32.33 3.80
C LEU A 1 -15.11 32.52 2.35
N ASP A 2 -13.86 32.85 2.09
CA ASP A 2 -13.31 33.13 0.77
C ASP A 2 -12.05 32.28 0.57
N VAL A 3 -11.86 31.69 -0.61
CA VAL A 3 -10.80 30.71 -0.88
C VAL A 3 -9.70 31.39 -1.68
N LEU A 4 -8.64 31.79 -0.97
CA LEU A 4 -7.52 32.55 -1.52
C LEU A 4 -6.50 31.66 -2.24
N GLY A 5 -6.52 30.36 -1.96
CA GLY A 5 -5.53 29.44 -2.51
C GLY A 5 -5.83 27.96 -2.25
N LEU A 6 -5.27 27.10 -3.11
CA LEU A 6 -5.38 25.65 -3.06
C LEU A 6 -4.03 25.05 -3.45
N HIS A 7 -3.46 24.21 -2.59
CA HIS A 7 -2.46 23.22 -2.99
C HIS A 7 -3.16 21.88 -3.09
N GLU A 8 -3.30 21.37 -4.31
CA GLU A 8 -3.94 20.08 -4.60
C GLU A 8 -3.27 18.91 -3.88
N PHE A 9 -3.89 17.74 -3.91
CA PHE A 9 -3.26 16.53 -3.36
C PHE A 9 -2.05 16.13 -4.19
N ASP A 10 -0.91 16.04 -3.53
CA ASP A 10 0.36 15.58 -4.11
C ASP A 10 0.76 14.25 -3.47
N SER A 11 1.11 13.24 -4.28
CA SER A 11 1.40 11.88 -3.82
C SER A 11 2.72 11.73 -3.06
N ILE A 12 3.65 12.68 -3.23
CA ILE A 12 4.93 12.74 -2.52
C ILE A 12 4.71 13.42 -1.16
N ARG A 13 3.97 14.54 -1.13
CA ARG A 13 3.57 15.23 0.11
C ARG A 13 2.51 14.45 0.90
N LYS A 14 1.71 13.60 0.28
CA LYS A 14 0.59 12.81 0.87
C LYS A 14 -0.45 13.67 1.63
N ARG A 15 -0.69 14.90 1.15
CA ARG A 15 -1.61 15.89 1.73
C ARG A 15 -2.06 16.92 0.70
N MET A 16 -3.08 17.69 1.06
CA MET A 16 -3.53 18.90 0.36
C MET A 16 -3.83 20.02 1.36
N SER A 17 -3.83 21.28 0.90
CA SER A 17 -4.17 22.43 1.75
C SER A 17 -4.97 23.50 1.01
N VAL A 18 -5.73 24.29 1.77
CA VAL A 18 -6.46 25.47 1.29
C VAL A 18 -6.13 26.67 2.16
N ILE A 19 -6.01 27.84 1.54
CA ILE A 19 -5.81 29.12 2.21
C ILE A 19 -7.15 29.87 2.16
N VAL A 20 -7.69 30.23 3.31
CA VAL A 20 -9.08 30.69 3.45
C VAL A 20 -9.16 31.94 4.33
N ARG A 21 -9.86 32.99 3.86
CA ARG A 21 -10.24 34.13 4.70
C ARG A 21 -11.61 33.89 5.33
N PHE A 22 -11.65 34.00 6.66
CA PHE A 22 -12.83 33.79 7.49
C PHE A 22 -13.67 35.09 7.60
N PRO A 23 -14.94 35.02 8.04
CA PRO A 23 -15.81 36.21 8.17
C PRO A 23 -15.33 37.26 9.19
N ASP A 24 -14.38 36.89 10.06
CA ASP A 24 -13.68 37.78 10.99
C ASP A 24 -12.41 38.43 10.38
N ASN A 25 -12.21 38.28 9.07
CA ASN A 25 -11.01 38.60 8.31
C ASN A 25 -9.74 37.83 8.71
N SER A 26 -9.80 36.84 9.61
CA SER A 26 -8.64 35.99 9.87
C SER A 26 -8.34 35.09 8.67
N VAL A 27 -7.07 35.00 8.28
CA VAL A 27 -6.63 34.12 7.19
C VAL A 27 -6.00 32.87 7.79
N LYS A 28 -6.45 31.69 7.35
CA LYS A 28 -5.94 30.41 7.84
C LYS A 28 -5.59 29.48 6.70
N VAL A 29 -4.49 28.77 6.88
CA VAL A 29 -4.11 27.58 6.11
C VAL A 29 -4.79 26.39 6.78
N LEU A 30 -5.60 25.63 6.05
CA LEU A 30 -6.20 24.37 6.50
C LEU A 30 -5.58 23.22 5.70
N VAL A 31 -5.02 22.22 6.38
CA VAL A 31 -4.29 21.11 5.76
C VAL A 31 -4.90 19.78 6.17
N LYS A 32 -5.11 18.88 5.21
CA LYS A 32 -5.52 17.49 5.47
C LYS A 32 -4.62 16.50 4.72
N GLY A 33 -4.30 15.38 5.36
CA GLY A 33 -3.45 14.36 4.74
C GLY A 33 -3.18 13.16 5.63
N ALA A 34 -2.29 12.28 5.16
CA ALA A 34 -1.89 11.08 5.87
C ALA A 34 -1.10 11.42 7.15
N ASP A 35 -1.29 10.61 8.20
CA ASP A 35 -0.80 10.80 9.55
C ASP A 35 0.66 11.28 9.61
N ASN A 36 1.58 10.49 9.07
CA ASN A 36 3.02 10.77 9.11
C ASN A 36 3.40 12.05 8.36
N SER A 37 2.60 12.48 7.37
CA SER A 37 2.83 13.73 6.63
C SER A 37 2.38 14.96 7.40
N ILE A 38 1.25 14.89 8.13
CA ILE A 38 0.76 16.03 8.90
C ILE A 38 1.47 16.13 10.25
N LEU A 39 1.71 15.00 10.94
CA LEU A 39 2.36 14.96 12.24
C LEU A 39 3.83 15.42 12.20
N SER A 40 4.50 15.34 11.05
CA SER A 40 5.87 15.82 10.85
C SER A 40 5.98 17.34 10.63
N ILE A 41 4.90 18.01 10.25
CA ILE A 41 4.84 19.48 9.99
C ILE A 41 4.09 20.28 11.07
N LEU A 42 3.62 19.62 12.14
CA LEU A 42 3.08 20.31 13.32
C LEU A 42 4.18 21.09 14.06
N ALA A 43 3.81 22.25 14.64
CA ALA A 43 4.68 22.98 15.57
C ALA A 43 5.12 22.08 16.75
N LYS A 44 6.37 22.21 17.20
CA LYS A 44 6.90 21.38 18.30
C LYS A 44 6.42 21.91 19.64
N SER A 45 6.42 21.05 20.66
CA SER A 45 6.08 21.42 22.04
C SER A 45 7.08 22.38 22.67
N SER A 46 8.34 22.41 22.18
CA SER A 46 9.36 23.40 22.53
C SER A 46 8.99 24.82 22.13
N ASP A 47 8.25 24.97 21.04
CA ASP A 47 8.04 26.25 20.36
C ASP A 47 6.84 27.01 20.95
N ARG A 48 6.14 26.38 21.91
CA ARG A 48 4.99 26.92 22.66
C ARG A 48 5.39 27.17 24.11
N THR A 49 5.76 28.41 24.42
CA THR A 49 6.10 28.81 25.79
C THR A 49 4.90 28.69 26.73
N GLY A 50 5.13 28.09 27.91
CA GLY A 50 4.13 27.95 28.98
C GLY A 50 3.38 26.61 29.03
N SER A 51 2.36 26.54 29.88
CA SER A 51 1.57 25.33 30.19
C SER A 51 0.92 24.65 28.98
N ASN A 52 0.65 25.41 27.91
CA ASN A 52 0.07 24.91 26.67
C ASN A 52 0.97 23.89 25.94
N GLY A 53 2.30 23.97 26.09
CA GLY A 53 3.24 23.06 25.41
C GLY A 53 3.06 21.60 25.84
N ALA A 54 2.85 21.35 27.14
CA ALA A 54 2.60 20.02 27.68
C ALA A 54 1.23 19.47 27.22
N LEU A 55 0.19 20.30 27.25
CA LEU A 55 -1.16 19.92 26.80
C LEU A 55 -1.17 19.56 25.30
N CYS A 56 -0.45 20.30 24.46
CA CYS A 56 -0.31 20.00 23.03
C CYS A 56 0.40 18.65 22.78
N SER A 57 1.39 18.30 23.60
CA SER A 57 2.03 16.98 23.56
C SER A 57 1.04 15.85 23.92
N GLY A 58 0.23 16.06 24.97
CA GLY A 58 -0.83 15.12 25.36
C GLY A 58 -1.87 14.90 24.26
N ILE A 59 -2.39 15.96 23.65
CA ILE A 59 -3.37 15.91 22.55
C ILE A 59 -2.78 15.20 21.32
N ARG A 60 -1.52 15.48 20.98
CA ARG A 60 -0.81 14.80 19.88
C ARG A 60 -0.71 13.29 20.11
N ASN A 61 -0.33 12.88 21.31
CA ASN A 61 -0.19 11.46 21.66
C ASN A 61 -1.55 10.74 21.72
N ALA A 62 -2.58 11.37 22.30
CA ALA A 62 -3.94 10.83 22.29
C ALA A 62 -4.48 10.66 20.86
N THR A 63 -4.23 11.64 19.98
CA THR A 63 -4.62 11.56 18.57
C THR A 63 -3.88 10.44 17.85
N GLN A 64 -2.58 10.23 18.12
CA GLN A 64 -1.81 9.11 17.57
C GLN A 64 -2.39 7.74 17.99
N ASN A 65 -2.88 7.62 19.22
CA ASN A 65 -3.52 6.39 19.68
C ASN A 65 -4.84 6.14 18.93
N HIS A 66 -5.73 7.13 18.85
CA HIS A 66 -6.98 7.01 18.09
C HIS A 66 -6.74 6.69 16.60
N LEU A 67 -5.70 7.28 15.99
CA LEU A 67 -5.30 6.96 14.61
C LEU A 67 -4.90 5.49 14.44
N ASN A 68 -4.20 4.91 15.42
CA ASN A 68 -3.84 3.49 15.42
C ASN A 68 -5.09 2.62 15.61
N GLU A 69 -5.99 2.97 16.54
CA GLU A 69 -7.27 2.29 16.78
C GLU A 69 -8.19 2.30 15.55
N TYR A 70 -8.27 3.43 14.83
CA TYR A 70 -9.00 3.54 13.56
C TYR A 70 -8.38 2.66 12.46
N SER A 71 -7.05 2.60 12.39
CA SER A 71 -6.33 1.78 11.39
C SER A 71 -6.56 0.28 11.63
N LEU A 72 -6.56 -0.15 12.91
CA LEU A 72 -6.90 -1.52 13.31
C LEU A 72 -8.36 -1.90 13.02
N GLN A 73 -9.27 -0.92 13.05
CA GLN A 73 -10.68 -1.07 12.63
C GLN A 73 -10.86 -1.05 11.10
N GLY A 74 -9.80 -0.86 10.31
CA GLY A 74 -9.89 -0.76 8.85
C GLY A 74 -10.40 0.57 8.31
N LEU A 75 -10.53 1.60 9.16
CA LEU A 75 -10.92 2.94 8.73
C LEU A 75 -9.73 3.63 8.05
N ARG A 76 -9.97 4.37 6.97
CA ARG A 76 -8.98 5.29 6.42
C ARG A 76 -8.80 6.48 7.34
N THR A 77 -7.56 6.76 7.73
CA THR A 77 -7.23 7.90 8.58
C THR A 77 -6.83 9.12 7.77
N LEU A 78 -7.31 10.29 8.19
CA LEU A 78 -6.77 11.58 7.79
C LEU A 78 -6.57 12.44 9.04
N VAL A 79 -5.46 13.16 9.09
CA VAL A 79 -5.17 14.17 10.12
C VAL A 79 -5.46 15.55 9.55
N ILE A 80 -6.04 16.41 10.38
CA ILE A 80 -6.41 17.79 10.02
C ILE A 80 -5.64 18.74 10.94
N ALA A 81 -4.96 19.71 10.34
CA ALA A 81 -4.20 20.74 11.03
C ALA A 81 -4.43 22.11 10.38
N ALA A 82 -4.20 23.18 11.13
CA ALA A 82 -4.38 24.55 10.66
C ALA A 82 -3.30 25.50 11.19
N LYS A 83 -3.04 26.58 10.46
CA LYS A 83 -2.20 27.69 10.91
C LYS A 83 -2.90 29.01 10.56
N ASP A 84 -3.02 29.90 11.53
CA ASP A 84 -3.33 31.31 11.28
C ASP A 84 -2.13 31.99 10.63
N ILE A 85 -2.34 32.71 9.53
CA ILE A 85 -1.29 33.46 8.83
C ILE A 85 -1.62 34.95 8.81
N THR A 86 -0.57 35.76 8.85
CA THR A 86 -0.67 37.21 8.66
C THR A 86 -0.93 37.57 7.19
N GLU A 87 -1.47 38.76 6.94
CA GLU A 87 -1.62 39.28 5.57
C GLU A 87 -0.26 39.43 4.86
N LEU A 88 0.84 39.67 5.60
CA LEU A 88 2.20 39.69 5.04
C LEU A 88 2.66 38.29 4.58
N GLU A 89 2.47 37.25 5.39
CA GLU A 89 2.74 35.86 4.98
C GLU A 89 1.85 35.42 3.81
N LEU A 90 0.63 35.96 3.72
CA LEU A 90 -0.26 35.73 2.60
C LEU A 90 0.27 36.38 1.31
N ASP A 91 0.70 37.65 1.35
CA ASP A 91 1.25 38.37 0.20
C ASP A 91 2.55 37.71 -0.31
N GLU A 92 3.46 37.36 0.61
CA GLU A 92 4.68 36.59 0.29
C GLU A 92 4.36 35.23 -0.35
N TRP A 93 3.37 34.52 0.18
CA TRP A 93 2.90 33.25 -0.37
C TRP A 93 2.24 33.43 -1.75
N GLN A 94 1.41 34.45 -1.96
CA GLN A 94 0.76 34.73 -3.25
C GLN A 94 1.80 35.01 -4.34
N CYS A 95 2.80 35.86 -4.06
CA CYS A 95 3.90 36.13 -4.97
C CYS A 95 4.68 34.84 -5.32
N SER A 96 5.02 34.04 -4.31
CA SER A 96 5.73 32.76 -4.46
C SER A 96 4.90 31.70 -5.22
N TYR A 97 3.57 31.77 -5.12
CA TYR A 97 2.64 30.87 -5.82
C TYR A 97 2.42 31.29 -7.27
N ALA A 98 2.34 32.60 -7.54
CA ALA A 98 2.27 33.15 -8.88
C ALA A 98 3.54 32.81 -9.69
N GLU A 99 4.74 32.99 -9.11
CA GLU A 99 5.99 32.61 -9.78
C GLU A 99 6.09 31.09 -10.00
N ALA A 100 5.74 30.29 -8.99
CA ALA A 100 5.77 28.83 -9.10
C ALA A 100 4.81 28.29 -10.17
N SER A 101 3.57 28.78 -10.21
CA SER A 101 2.52 28.31 -11.13
C SER A 101 2.73 28.73 -12.59
N THR A 102 3.38 29.89 -12.83
CA THR A 102 3.72 30.39 -14.16
C THR A 102 5.08 29.91 -14.69
N SER A 103 5.91 29.29 -13.85
CA SER A 103 7.23 28.78 -14.25
C SER A 103 7.14 27.69 -15.33
N LEU A 104 7.89 27.87 -16.42
CA LEU A 104 8.01 26.86 -17.49
C LEU A 104 8.89 25.67 -17.07
N ASN A 105 9.86 25.92 -16.17
CA ASN A 105 10.83 24.93 -15.70
C ASN A 105 10.47 24.49 -14.26
N ASP A 106 10.47 23.16 -14.05
CA ASP A 106 10.20 22.45 -12.79
C ASP A 106 9.07 23.04 -11.91
N ARG A 107 7.96 23.39 -12.56
CA ARG A 107 6.71 23.81 -11.91
C ARG A 107 6.27 22.86 -10.78
N PRO A 108 6.34 21.52 -10.92
CA PRO A 108 5.95 20.61 -9.84
C PRO A 108 6.85 20.69 -8.60
N ALA A 109 8.17 20.91 -8.72
CA ALA A 109 9.01 21.15 -7.54
C ALA A 109 8.75 22.53 -6.93
N LYS A 110 8.67 23.59 -7.74
CA LYS A 110 8.38 24.94 -7.24
C LYS A 110 7.06 25.01 -6.47
N LEU A 111 5.98 24.42 -7.00
CA LEU A 111 4.70 24.37 -6.29
C LEU A 111 4.79 23.56 -4.99
N ARG A 112 5.50 22.43 -4.97
CA ARG A 112 5.77 21.67 -3.72
C ARG A 112 6.60 22.47 -2.71
N GLN A 113 7.53 23.31 -3.15
CA GLN A 113 8.33 24.19 -2.29
C GLN A 113 7.46 25.30 -1.69
N THR A 114 6.68 26.01 -2.50
CA THR A 114 5.74 27.04 -2.03
C THR A 114 4.67 26.46 -1.10
N ALA A 115 4.22 25.23 -1.34
CA ALA A 115 3.37 24.48 -0.41
C ALA A 115 4.11 24.18 0.91
N ALA A 116 5.33 23.65 0.87
CA ALA A 116 6.07 23.26 2.08
C ALA A 116 6.43 24.44 3.00
N LEU A 117 6.58 25.65 2.47
CA LEU A 117 6.77 26.87 3.26
C LEU A 117 5.52 27.21 4.09
N ILE A 118 4.35 27.23 3.45
CA ILE A 118 3.08 27.63 4.09
C ILE A 118 2.46 26.50 4.93
N GLU A 119 2.73 25.24 4.56
CA GLU A 119 2.36 24.02 5.31
C GLU A 119 3.37 23.69 6.42
N SER A 120 3.76 24.68 7.22
CA SER A 120 4.77 24.53 8.30
C SER A 120 4.26 25.03 9.65
N ASN A 121 4.80 24.46 10.74
CA ASN A 121 4.47 24.82 12.14
C ASN A 121 2.96 24.82 12.45
N LEU A 122 2.24 23.81 11.94
CA LEU A 122 0.78 23.75 12.03
C LEU A 122 0.28 23.39 13.45
N ASN A 123 -0.94 23.83 13.77
CA ASN A 123 -1.72 23.43 14.95
C ASN A 123 -2.57 22.20 14.61
N LEU A 124 -2.42 21.11 15.37
CA LEU A 124 -3.29 19.94 15.22
C LEU A 124 -4.72 20.29 15.61
N LEU A 125 -5.69 20.04 14.73
CA LEU A 125 -7.12 20.18 15.03
C LEU A 125 -7.75 18.83 15.41
N GLY A 126 -7.30 17.73 14.78
CA GLY A 126 -7.75 16.38 15.11
C GLY A 126 -7.50 15.38 13.99
N ALA A 127 -8.25 14.28 14.03
CA ALA A 127 -8.20 13.21 13.04
C ALA A 127 -9.63 12.71 12.71
N THR A 128 -9.77 12.09 11.54
CA THR A 128 -11.00 11.40 11.11
C THR A 128 -10.69 9.95 10.79
N GLY A 129 -11.56 9.03 11.22
CA GLY A 129 -11.64 7.67 10.67
C GLY A 129 -12.80 7.57 9.69
N ILE A 130 -12.54 7.15 8.45
CA ILE A 130 -13.53 7.03 7.38
C ILE A 130 -13.71 5.55 7.02
N GLU A 131 -14.93 5.05 7.13
CA GLU A 131 -15.31 3.71 6.66
C GLU A 131 -15.41 3.72 5.12
N ASP A 132 -14.52 3.01 4.44
CA ASP A 132 -14.65 2.75 2.99
C ASP A 132 -15.41 1.45 2.79
N LYS A 133 -16.69 1.53 2.39
CA LYS A 133 -17.55 0.37 2.27
C LYS A 133 -17.25 -0.41 1.00
N LEU A 134 -17.05 -1.72 1.17
CA LEU A 134 -16.99 -2.65 0.04
C LEU A 134 -18.27 -2.55 -0.79
N GLN A 135 -18.11 -2.63 -2.12
CA GLN A 135 -19.24 -2.71 -3.04
C GLN A 135 -20.01 -4.03 -2.83
N GLU A 136 -21.29 -4.03 -3.15
CA GLU A 136 -22.16 -5.20 -3.03
C GLU A 136 -21.60 -6.40 -3.83
N GLY A 137 -21.60 -7.59 -3.22
CA GLY A 137 -21.10 -8.82 -3.84
C GLY A 137 -19.57 -8.93 -3.97
N VAL A 138 -18.78 -7.94 -3.51
CA VAL A 138 -17.31 -8.04 -3.53
C VAL A 138 -16.79 -9.23 -2.71
N PRO A 139 -17.19 -9.46 -1.44
CA PRO A 139 -16.70 -10.59 -0.67
C PRO A 139 -17.00 -11.95 -1.34
N GLU A 140 -18.22 -12.10 -1.86
CA GLU A 140 -18.71 -13.31 -2.55
C GLU A 140 -17.95 -13.55 -3.86
N THR A 141 -17.66 -12.48 -4.61
CA THR A 141 -16.90 -12.53 -5.86
C THR A 141 -15.45 -12.93 -5.60
N ILE A 142 -14.78 -12.29 -4.63
CA ILE A 142 -13.39 -12.59 -4.25
C ILE A 142 -13.26 -14.03 -3.74
N GLU A 143 -14.20 -14.48 -2.90
CA GLU A 143 -14.29 -15.87 -2.44
C GLU A 143 -14.49 -16.85 -3.61
N SER A 144 -15.40 -16.55 -4.55
CA SER A 144 -15.66 -17.40 -5.71
C SER A 144 -14.46 -17.51 -6.65
N LEU A 145 -13.78 -16.39 -6.93
CA LEU A 145 -12.54 -16.36 -7.72
C LEU A 145 -11.46 -17.24 -7.06
N ARG A 146 -11.28 -17.10 -5.74
CA ARG A 146 -10.33 -17.93 -4.96
C ARG A 146 -10.68 -19.42 -4.98
N GLN A 147 -11.97 -19.77 -4.89
CA GLN A 147 -12.44 -21.16 -4.98
C GLN A 147 -12.25 -21.75 -6.39
N ALA A 148 -12.36 -20.93 -7.44
CA ALA A 148 -12.03 -21.27 -8.81
C ALA A 148 -10.50 -21.34 -9.10
N GLY A 149 -9.65 -21.18 -8.08
CA GLY A 149 -8.19 -21.24 -8.20
C GLY A 149 -7.51 -19.95 -8.69
N ILE A 150 -8.27 -18.88 -8.92
CA ILE A 150 -7.75 -17.60 -9.38
C ILE A 150 -7.04 -16.88 -8.22
N ARG A 151 -5.77 -16.52 -8.45
CA ARG A 151 -4.94 -15.81 -7.48
C ARG A 151 -5.23 -14.31 -7.54
N VAL A 152 -6.03 -13.81 -6.62
CA VAL A 152 -6.31 -12.37 -6.47
C VAL A 152 -5.16 -11.70 -5.70
N TRP A 153 -4.71 -10.54 -6.18
CA TRP A 153 -3.72 -9.68 -5.53
C TRP A 153 -4.35 -8.29 -5.32
N VAL A 154 -4.03 -7.62 -4.21
CA VAL A 154 -4.46 -6.24 -3.95
C VAL A 154 -3.22 -5.37 -3.75
N LEU A 155 -3.15 -4.30 -4.53
CA LEU A 155 -2.16 -3.23 -4.39
C LEU A 155 -2.91 -2.00 -3.87
N THR A 156 -2.48 -1.44 -2.73
CA THR A 156 -3.09 -0.23 -2.15
C THR A 156 -2.00 0.69 -1.59
N GLY A 157 -2.32 1.99 -1.53
CA GLY A 157 -1.53 3.02 -0.84
C GLY A 157 -1.95 3.26 0.61
N ASP A 158 -2.96 2.53 1.10
CA ASP A 158 -3.37 2.53 2.51
C ASP A 158 -2.29 1.90 3.42
N LYS A 159 -2.43 2.08 4.75
CA LYS A 159 -1.57 1.41 5.74
C LYS A 159 -1.72 -0.10 5.68
N GLN A 160 -0.70 -0.83 6.16
CA GLN A 160 -0.74 -2.29 6.25
C GLN A 160 -1.91 -2.80 7.11
N GLU A 161 -2.20 -2.15 8.23
CA GLU A 161 -3.29 -2.53 9.15
C GLU A 161 -4.66 -2.39 8.45
N THR A 162 -4.86 -1.26 7.77
CA THR A 162 -6.04 -0.98 6.95
C THR A 162 -6.18 -2.00 5.81
N ALA A 163 -5.07 -2.31 5.11
CA ALA A 163 -5.06 -3.30 4.03
C ALA A 163 -5.37 -4.73 4.51
N ILE A 164 -4.90 -5.12 5.70
CA ILE A 164 -5.24 -6.40 6.33
C ILE A 164 -6.73 -6.44 6.73
N SER A 165 -7.26 -5.35 7.31
CA SER A 165 -8.67 -5.28 7.72
C SER A 165 -9.63 -5.30 6.53
N ILE A 166 -9.33 -4.55 5.47
CA ILE A 166 -10.06 -4.61 4.19
C ILE A 166 -9.93 -6.00 3.57
N GLY A 167 -8.73 -6.60 3.59
CA GLY A 167 -8.47 -7.94 3.07
C GLY A 167 -9.28 -9.04 3.77
N LEU A 168 -9.47 -8.94 5.10
CA LEU A 168 -10.37 -9.82 5.86
C LEU A 168 -11.83 -9.56 5.49
N SER A 169 -12.23 -8.28 5.41
CA SER A 169 -13.60 -7.86 5.11
C SER A 169 -14.07 -8.33 3.72
N CYS A 170 -13.19 -8.34 2.72
CA CYS A 170 -13.49 -8.82 1.37
C CYS A 170 -13.22 -10.32 1.16
N LYS A 171 -12.97 -11.10 2.22
CA LYS A 171 -12.62 -12.53 2.17
C LYS A 171 -11.41 -12.85 1.29
N LEU A 172 -10.54 -11.88 0.97
CA LEU A 172 -9.23 -12.13 0.36
C LEU A 172 -8.33 -12.86 1.37
N LEU A 173 -8.34 -12.36 2.60
CA LEU A 173 -7.75 -12.98 3.77
C LEU A 173 -8.85 -13.71 4.55
N THR A 174 -8.52 -14.85 5.18
CA THR A 174 -9.42 -15.60 6.06
C THR A 174 -8.70 -15.99 7.34
N HIS A 175 -9.42 -16.15 8.45
CA HIS A 175 -8.82 -16.38 9.78
C HIS A 175 -8.07 -17.73 9.92
N ASP A 176 -8.23 -18.67 8.97
CA ASP A 176 -7.45 -19.91 8.87
C ASP A 176 -6.11 -19.73 8.15
N MET A 177 -5.88 -18.58 7.52
CA MET A 177 -4.62 -18.27 6.84
C MET A 177 -3.48 -18.04 7.83
N GLN A 178 -2.29 -18.51 7.46
CA GLN A 178 -1.04 -18.04 8.05
C GLN A 178 -0.57 -16.81 7.29
N GLN A 179 -0.53 -15.67 7.97
CA GLN A 179 0.01 -14.44 7.43
C GLN A 179 1.54 -14.47 7.42
N ILE A 180 2.12 -14.12 6.28
CA ILE A 180 3.55 -13.92 6.04
C ILE A 180 3.72 -12.44 5.76
N ILE A 181 4.27 -11.70 6.73
CA ILE A 181 4.51 -10.26 6.63
C ILE A 181 6.00 -10.05 6.32
N ILE A 182 6.30 -9.32 5.26
CA ILE A 182 7.67 -9.01 4.80
C ILE A 182 7.85 -7.49 4.83
N ASN A 183 8.50 -7.03 5.89
CA ASN A 183 8.81 -5.63 6.14
C ASN A 183 10.32 -5.52 6.41
N GLY A 184 11.09 -5.13 5.40
CA GLY A 184 12.54 -4.98 5.44
C GLY A 184 12.98 -3.65 4.83
N THR A 185 14.15 -3.19 5.28
CA THR A 185 14.77 -1.90 4.98
C THR A 185 15.88 -1.97 3.93
N SER A 186 16.16 -3.18 3.44
CA SER A 186 17.20 -3.44 2.42
C SER A 186 16.88 -4.68 1.58
N GLU A 187 17.53 -4.81 0.42
CA GLU A 187 17.41 -5.98 -0.47
C GLU A 187 17.84 -7.29 0.24
N GLU A 188 18.90 -7.24 1.04
CA GLU A 188 19.42 -8.41 1.78
C GLU A 188 18.44 -8.86 2.87
N GLU A 189 17.91 -7.91 3.66
CA GLU A 189 16.90 -8.18 4.68
C GLU A 189 15.62 -8.77 4.06
N CYS A 190 15.12 -8.19 2.97
CA CYS A 190 13.94 -8.70 2.26
C CYS A 190 14.16 -10.12 1.73
N LYS A 191 15.35 -10.43 1.19
CA LYS A 191 15.70 -11.77 0.72
C LYS A 191 15.77 -12.78 1.86
N ASN A 192 16.35 -12.39 3.01
CA ASN A 192 16.45 -13.25 4.19
C ASN A 192 15.05 -13.56 4.75
N LEU A 193 14.20 -12.54 4.94
CA LEU A 193 12.80 -12.71 5.37
C LEU A 193 12.02 -13.64 4.42
N LEU A 194 12.20 -13.49 3.10
CA LEU A 194 11.59 -14.39 2.10
C LEU A 194 12.16 -15.81 2.12
N ALA A 195 13.45 -15.99 2.39
CA ALA A 195 14.08 -17.31 2.51
C ALA A 195 13.63 -18.06 3.78
N ASP A 196 13.55 -17.33 4.90
CA ASP A 196 13.03 -17.85 6.17
C ASP A 196 11.55 -18.19 6.05
N ALA A 197 10.73 -17.36 5.41
CA ALA A 197 9.33 -17.67 5.13
C ALA A 197 9.18 -18.92 4.25
N LYS A 198 9.97 -19.03 3.16
CA LYS A 198 9.97 -20.22 2.28
C LYS A 198 10.33 -21.49 3.06
N THR A 199 11.31 -21.40 3.96
CA THR A 199 11.77 -22.51 4.80
C THR A 199 10.73 -22.90 5.85
N LYS A 200 10.26 -21.93 6.65
CA LYS A 200 9.28 -22.08 7.73
C LYS A 200 7.96 -22.68 7.25
N TYR A 201 7.41 -22.18 6.15
CA TYR A 201 6.14 -22.66 5.59
C TYR A 201 6.33 -23.79 4.54
N ARG A 202 7.57 -24.23 4.31
CA ARG A 202 7.96 -25.29 3.35
C ARG A 202 7.39 -25.02 1.94
N ILE A 203 7.53 -23.79 1.48
CA ILE A 203 7.11 -23.35 0.15
C ILE A 203 8.14 -23.89 -0.86
N LYS A 204 7.70 -24.76 -1.78
CA LYS A 204 8.55 -25.20 -2.89
C LYS A 204 8.66 -24.08 -3.91
N THR A 205 9.87 -23.66 -4.25
CA THR A 205 10.12 -22.86 -5.46
C THR A 205 9.80 -23.71 -6.69
N ALA A 206 8.87 -23.25 -7.52
CA ALA A 206 8.75 -23.75 -8.88
C ALA A 206 9.98 -23.31 -9.67
N GLY A 207 10.74 -24.26 -10.23
CA GLY A 207 11.97 -23.96 -10.94
C GLY A 207 11.70 -23.55 -12.39
N TRP A 208 11.66 -22.25 -12.67
CA TRP A 208 11.45 -21.72 -14.03
C TRP A 208 12.62 -22.01 -14.99
N ALA A 209 13.80 -22.36 -14.46
CA ALA A 209 15.01 -22.58 -15.26
C ALA A 209 15.25 -24.07 -15.59
N LYS A 210 14.66 -24.58 -16.70
CA LYS A 210 15.26 -25.69 -17.48
C LYS A 210 14.74 -26.07 -18.89
N ASP A 211 13.77 -25.37 -19.50
CA ASP A 211 13.24 -25.77 -20.83
C ASP A 211 13.71 -24.92 -22.05
N VAL A 212 14.75 -24.10 -21.90
CA VAL A 212 15.28 -23.26 -23.00
C VAL A 212 16.23 -24.01 -23.96
N ASN A 213 16.80 -25.16 -23.55
CA ASN A 213 17.93 -25.78 -24.27
C ASN A 213 17.66 -27.20 -24.81
N ARG A 214 16.51 -27.41 -25.47
CA ARG A 214 16.21 -28.69 -26.17
C ARG A 214 16.02 -28.59 -27.69
N ASN A 215 15.71 -27.41 -28.25
CA ASN A 215 15.53 -27.22 -29.70
C ASN A 215 16.70 -26.49 -30.35
N ARG A 216 17.88 -27.13 -30.41
CA ARG A 216 19.00 -26.75 -31.30
C ARG A 216 19.69 -27.97 -31.93
N SER A 217 18.95 -28.77 -32.70
CA SER A 217 19.54 -29.65 -33.72
C SER A 217 18.53 -30.18 -34.76
N ILE A 218 17.98 -29.28 -35.60
CA ILE A 218 17.63 -29.57 -37.00
C ILE A 218 18.09 -28.35 -37.83
N HIS A 219 18.58 -28.61 -39.04
CA HIS A 219 19.11 -27.61 -39.98
C HIS A 219 18.27 -27.66 -41.26
N GLY A 220 17.85 -26.53 -41.82
CA GLY A 220 17.12 -26.50 -43.11
C GLY A 220 16.24 -25.26 -43.36
N ASP A 221 16.73 -24.36 -44.20
CA ASP A 221 16.02 -23.63 -45.28
C ASP A 221 14.75 -22.76 -45.03
N HIS A 222 15.00 -21.43 -45.12
CA HIS A 222 14.44 -20.49 -46.12
C HIS A 222 13.15 -19.64 -45.86
N LEU A 223 13.22 -18.40 -46.40
CA LEU A 223 12.18 -17.37 -46.67
C LEU A 223 11.44 -16.56 -45.54
N VAL A 224 11.85 -15.28 -45.42
CA VAL A 224 11.05 -14.04 -45.71
C VAL A 224 9.83 -13.61 -44.83
N THR A 225 9.96 -12.41 -44.23
CA THR A 225 8.97 -11.33 -43.83
C THR A 225 7.53 -11.69 -43.42
N HIS A 226 6.89 -11.05 -42.42
CA HIS A 226 6.67 -9.59 -42.27
C HIS A 226 6.32 -9.19 -40.81
N ASP A 227 5.85 -7.95 -40.61
CA ASP A 227 5.54 -7.24 -39.34
C ASP A 227 4.76 -7.99 -38.24
N GLY A 228 4.99 -7.54 -37.00
CA GLY A 228 3.88 -7.05 -36.16
C GLY A 228 3.52 -7.86 -34.90
N SER A 229 3.46 -7.16 -33.77
CA SER A 229 2.91 -7.60 -32.47
C SER A 229 3.61 -8.78 -31.78
N VAL A 230 4.26 -8.50 -30.65
CA VAL A 230 4.57 -9.51 -29.62
C VAL A 230 3.92 -9.05 -28.32
N SER A 231 2.84 -9.71 -27.92
CA SER A 231 2.21 -9.51 -26.61
C SER A 231 2.96 -10.30 -25.55
N SER A 232 3.48 -9.63 -24.51
CA SER A 232 4.24 -10.21 -23.39
C SER A 232 3.34 -11.00 -22.43
N SER A 233 2.80 -12.12 -22.93
CA SER A 233 1.88 -13.00 -22.20
C SER A 233 2.63 -14.07 -21.38
N ILE A 234 2.95 -13.75 -20.12
CA ILE A 234 3.64 -14.69 -19.21
C ILE A 234 2.64 -15.68 -18.58
N GLY A 235 2.44 -16.83 -19.24
CA GLY A 235 2.22 -18.11 -18.54
C GLY A 235 3.54 -18.64 -17.96
N ILE A 236 3.63 -19.80 -17.29
CA ILE A 236 2.65 -20.87 -17.00
C ILE A 236 2.97 -21.38 -15.55
N VAL A 237 2.71 -22.58 -15.00
CA VAL A 237 2.20 -23.89 -15.43
C VAL A 237 1.21 -24.38 -14.35
N GLU A 238 0.31 -25.30 -14.67
CA GLU A 238 -0.53 -26.02 -13.70
C GLU A 238 0.26 -27.06 -12.87
N ASN A 239 -0.40 -27.67 -11.87
CA ASN A 239 0.12 -28.80 -11.12
C ASN A 239 -0.86 -29.99 -11.27
N GLU A 240 -0.75 -30.73 -12.38
CA GLU A 240 -1.61 -31.88 -12.70
C GLU A 240 -1.70 -32.89 -11.55
N PHE A 241 -2.93 -33.21 -11.14
CA PHE A 241 -3.19 -34.34 -10.23
C PHE A 241 -3.51 -35.59 -11.06
N GLN A 242 -2.52 -36.44 -11.32
CA GLN A 242 -2.73 -37.71 -12.03
C GLN A 242 -3.55 -38.71 -11.19
N SER A 243 -4.88 -38.56 -11.25
CA SER A 243 -5.87 -39.41 -10.56
C SER A 243 -6.02 -40.82 -11.18
N SER A 244 -5.00 -41.30 -11.92
CA SER A 244 -5.07 -42.44 -12.83
C SER A 244 -4.12 -43.60 -12.49
N ARG A 245 -3.71 -43.74 -11.21
CA ARG A 245 -2.94 -44.93 -10.77
C ARG A 245 -3.21 -45.47 -9.35
N PHE A 246 -4.30 -45.04 -8.68
CA PHE A 246 -4.69 -45.54 -7.35
C PHE A 246 -6.09 -46.21 -7.30
N SER A 247 -6.53 -46.79 -8.42
CA SER A 247 -7.83 -47.45 -8.58
C SER A 247 -7.80 -48.99 -8.43
N LYS A 248 -6.76 -49.55 -7.80
CA LYS A 248 -6.71 -50.97 -7.39
C LYS A 248 -6.15 -51.12 -5.98
N SER A 249 -6.75 -52.04 -5.22
CA SER A 249 -6.36 -52.43 -3.85
C SER A 249 -6.48 -51.37 -2.74
N ILE A 250 -7.65 -50.72 -2.64
CA ILE A 250 -8.24 -50.40 -1.32
C ILE A 250 -9.68 -50.93 -1.31
N LYS A 251 -9.88 -52.08 -0.65
CA LYS A 251 -11.20 -52.62 -0.28
C LYS A 251 -11.23 -53.23 1.12
N ASP A 252 -10.09 -53.65 1.66
CA ASP A 252 -10.00 -54.44 2.89
C ASP A 252 -9.07 -53.78 3.94
N LEU A 253 -9.44 -52.59 4.45
CA LEU A 253 -8.80 -51.96 5.61
C LEU A 253 -9.86 -51.30 6.54
N PRO A 254 -9.71 -51.34 7.87
CA PRO A 254 -10.74 -50.85 8.80
C PRO A 254 -10.95 -49.33 8.80
N GLU A 255 -12.19 -48.90 9.03
CA GLU A 255 -12.64 -47.49 8.93
C GLU A 255 -11.90 -46.50 9.85
N GLU A 256 -11.32 -46.97 10.95
CA GLU A 256 -10.65 -46.13 11.95
C GLU A 256 -9.40 -45.43 11.41
N GLN A 257 -8.73 -46.01 10.41
CA GLN A 257 -7.49 -45.45 9.85
C GLN A 257 -7.75 -44.33 8.83
N SER A 258 -8.90 -44.34 8.15
CA SER A 258 -9.32 -43.30 7.19
C SER A 258 -9.39 -41.91 7.82
N ARG A 259 -9.73 -41.82 9.12
CA ARG A 259 -9.79 -40.55 9.87
C ARG A 259 -8.41 -39.93 10.15
N ARG A 260 -7.31 -40.70 10.08
CA ARG A 260 -5.94 -40.18 10.31
C ARG A 260 -5.26 -39.62 9.07
N VAL A 261 -5.71 -39.99 7.86
CA VAL A 261 -5.11 -39.49 6.60
C VAL A 261 -5.67 -38.11 6.20
N ALA A 262 -6.87 -37.75 6.68
CA ALA A 262 -7.53 -36.47 6.40
C ALA A 262 -6.93 -35.25 7.15
N ALA A 263 -5.93 -35.45 8.01
CA ALA A 263 -5.54 -34.49 9.05
C ALA A 263 -4.24 -33.69 8.78
N THR A 264 -3.89 -33.44 7.52
CA THR A 264 -2.81 -32.49 7.15
C THR A 264 -3.27 -31.50 6.08
N LYS A 265 -4.43 -30.85 6.32
CA LYS A 265 -4.85 -29.67 5.55
C LYS A 265 -3.81 -28.56 5.81
N ARG A 266 -2.86 -28.37 4.89
CA ARG A 266 -1.95 -27.22 4.91
C ARG A 266 -2.80 -25.96 5.01
N SER A 267 -2.51 -25.12 6.00
CA SER A 267 -3.12 -23.80 6.10
C SER A 267 -2.83 -23.01 4.83
N SER A 268 -3.84 -22.27 4.39
CA SER A 268 -3.73 -21.25 3.36
C SER A 268 -2.68 -20.22 3.79
N LEU A 269 -1.92 -19.69 2.85
CA LEU A 269 -0.88 -18.69 3.13
C LEU A 269 -1.32 -17.35 2.56
N ALA A 270 -1.24 -16.30 3.36
CA ALA A 270 -1.37 -14.92 2.94
C ALA A 270 0.01 -14.27 2.91
N LEU A 271 0.36 -13.59 1.82
CA LEU A 271 1.60 -12.82 1.71
C LEU A 271 1.26 -11.33 1.73
N ILE A 272 1.86 -10.62 2.68
CA ILE A 272 1.73 -9.18 2.91
C ILE A 272 3.14 -8.62 2.83
N ILE A 273 3.34 -7.60 2.00
CA ILE A 273 4.63 -6.97 1.75
C ILE A 273 4.41 -5.45 1.85
N ASP A 274 5.21 -4.75 2.63
CA ASP A 274 5.11 -3.29 2.70
C ASP A 274 5.68 -2.62 1.43
N GLY A 275 5.29 -1.36 1.17
CA GLY A 275 5.73 -0.65 -0.03
C GLY A 275 7.26 -0.50 -0.14
N THR A 276 7.96 -0.43 0.99
CA THR A 276 9.43 -0.32 1.04
C THR A 276 10.08 -1.63 0.58
N SER A 277 9.66 -2.76 1.16
CA SER A 277 10.13 -4.09 0.79
C SER A 277 9.81 -4.41 -0.67
N LEU A 278 8.62 -4.02 -1.14
CA LEU A 278 8.19 -4.31 -2.51
C LEU A 278 9.12 -3.69 -3.55
N VAL A 279 9.63 -2.46 -3.33
CA VAL A 279 10.66 -1.84 -4.18
C VAL A 279 11.95 -2.66 -4.15
N HIS A 280 12.45 -3.01 -2.97
CA HIS A 280 13.67 -3.82 -2.83
C HIS A 280 13.56 -5.24 -3.42
N ILE A 281 12.34 -5.78 -3.51
CA ILE A 281 12.06 -7.12 -4.07
C ILE A 281 11.91 -7.09 -5.60
N LEU A 282 11.34 -6.02 -6.17
CA LEU A 282 11.03 -5.94 -7.61
C LEU A 282 12.08 -5.23 -8.47
N ALA A 283 12.91 -4.36 -7.91
CA ALA A 283 13.73 -3.41 -8.70
C ALA A 283 14.60 -4.05 -9.79
N LYS A 284 15.14 -5.26 -9.58
CA LYS A 284 16.07 -5.89 -10.54
C LYS A 284 15.42 -6.53 -11.76
N ASP A 285 14.13 -6.82 -11.70
CA ASP A 285 13.39 -7.42 -12.82
C ASP A 285 12.67 -6.34 -13.67
N LEU A 286 12.45 -5.14 -13.13
CA LEU A 286 11.74 -4.03 -13.80
C LEU A 286 12.65 -2.96 -14.42
N GLU A 287 13.96 -2.97 -14.16
CA GLU A 287 14.94 -2.05 -14.79
C GLU A 287 15.44 -2.55 -16.17
N ASN A 288 14.86 -3.63 -16.71
CA ASN A 288 15.33 -4.33 -17.92
C ASN A 288 14.28 -4.47 -19.05
N GLU A 289 13.16 -3.73 -18.98
CA GLU A 289 12.17 -3.55 -20.07
C GLU A 289 12.10 -2.08 -20.53
#